data_AF-A0A559MKU3-F1
#
_entry.id   AF-A0A559MKU3-F1
#
_cell.length_a   1.000
_cell.length_b   1.000
_cell.length_c   1.000
_cell.angle_alpha   90.00
_cell.angle_beta   90.00
_cell.angle_gamma   90.00
#
_symmetry.space_group_name_H-M   'P 1'
#
loop_
_entity.id
_entity.type
_entity.pdbx_description
1 polymer ?
#
loop_
_entity_poly.entity_id
_entity_poly.type
_entity_poly.pdbx_seq_one_letter_code
_entity_poly.pdbx_strand_id
1 'polypeptide(L)'
;MRLSTSLPLSLLIAASSNASTLPLNCAPDSGIMTTPDFGTTDAVFTACAQITINSSSSAVYDVLLDFPEYPAWNTFVYSVDLPSNVSSAKDVYVGMPMTFHSSGLLPVINSTSGERITYLEPDAVPPFAAWRYDEGALVATLMNAEHVTVLEDVGDGTTNCVSWETYYGAAALLTLTLKANLQTEFQNQASDLKGRVEGLAA
;
A
#
# COMPACT_ATOMS: atom_id res chain seq x y z
N MET A 1 13.75 -43.36 42.21
CA MET A 1 13.81 -43.04 40.78
C MET A 1 12.87 -41.87 40.54
N ARG A 2 13.39 -40.63 40.52
CA ARG A 2 12.61 -39.40 40.29
C ARG A 2 12.81 -39.00 38.82
N LEU A 3 11.74 -39.00 38.04
CA LEU A 3 11.73 -38.47 36.67
C LEU A 3 11.45 -36.97 36.76
N SER A 4 12.47 -36.17 36.49
CA SER A 4 12.38 -34.72 36.29
C SER A 4 11.96 -34.48 34.84
N THR A 5 10.75 -34.01 34.61
CA THR A 5 10.29 -33.55 33.30
C THR A 5 10.63 -32.07 33.14
N SER A 6 11.68 -31.78 32.39
CA SER A 6 11.96 -30.44 31.88
C SER A 6 11.03 -30.13 30.70
N LEU A 7 10.22 -29.08 30.81
CA LEU A 7 9.52 -28.50 29.66
C LEU A 7 10.51 -27.69 28.81
N PRO A 8 10.50 -27.82 27.47
CA PRO A 8 11.28 -26.95 26.61
C PRO A 8 10.60 -25.58 26.54
N LEU A 9 11.32 -24.56 26.98
CA LEU A 9 10.98 -23.16 26.75
C LEU A 9 11.11 -22.89 25.25
N SER A 10 9.99 -22.87 24.54
CA SER A 10 9.97 -22.50 23.12
C SER A 10 10.14 -20.99 23.03
N LEU A 11 11.33 -20.55 22.63
CA LEU A 11 11.59 -19.16 22.25
C LEU A 11 10.76 -18.86 20.99
N LEU A 12 9.70 -18.07 21.13
CA LEU A 12 9.08 -17.37 20.01
C LEU A 12 10.07 -16.30 19.55
N ILE A 13 10.85 -16.60 18.52
CA ILE A 13 11.58 -15.57 17.78
C ILE A 13 10.51 -14.90 16.90
N ALA A 14 9.95 -13.79 17.37
CA ALA A 14 9.23 -12.88 16.50
C ALA A 14 10.28 -12.31 15.52
N ALA A 15 10.25 -12.78 14.28
CA ALA A 15 10.97 -12.12 13.21
C ALA A 15 10.27 -10.77 13.00
N SER A 16 10.82 -9.70 13.57
CA SER A 16 10.42 -8.35 13.21
C SER A 16 10.74 -8.17 11.73
N SER A 17 9.72 -8.13 10.88
CA SER A 17 9.85 -7.68 9.50
C SER A 17 10.46 -6.27 9.55
N ASN A 18 11.67 -6.11 9.01
CA ASN A 18 12.38 -4.83 9.08
C ASN A 18 11.78 -3.85 8.05
N ALA A 19 10.63 -3.26 8.37
CA ALA A 19 10.13 -2.08 7.68
C ALA A 19 11.14 -0.90 7.72
N SER A 20 12.14 -0.98 8.61
CA SER A 20 13.19 0.04 8.80
C SER A 20 14.01 0.39 7.56
N THR A 21 13.95 -0.41 6.49
CA THR A 21 14.62 -0.11 5.21
C THR A 21 13.73 0.61 4.21
N LEU A 22 12.44 0.77 4.49
CA LEU A 22 11.52 1.44 3.59
C LEU A 22 11.67 2.97 3.70
N PRO A 23 11.51 3.71 2.58
CA PRO A 23 11.58 5.17 2.61
C PRO A 23 10.48 5.79 3.47
N LEU A 24 10.87 6.78 4.29
CA LEU A 24 9.94 7.58 5.12
C LEU A 24 9.65 8.97 4.53
N ASN A 25 10.19 9.24 3.34
CA ASN A 25 9.98 10.49 2.64
C ASN A 25 9.66 10.22 1.18
N CYS A 26 8.60 10.84 0.68
CA CYS A 26 8.25 10.80 -0.74
C CYS A 26 9.30 11.59 -1.54
N ALA A 27 9.76 10.99 -2.64
CA ALA A 27 10.83 11.50 -3.49
C ALA A 27 10.37 11.61 -4.96
N PRO A 28 9.31 12.40 -5.27
CA PRO A 28 8.63 12.33 -6.56
C PRO A 28 9.51 12.76 -7.74
N ASP A 29 10.44 13.68 -7.45
CA ASP A 29 11.42 14.24 -8.40
C ASP A 29 12.86 13.77 -8.13
N SER A 30 13.09 13.09 -6.99
CA SER A 30 14.43 12.80 -6.46
C SER A 30 14.85 11.33 -6.55
N GLY A 31 13.98 10.40 -6.98
CA GLY A 31 14.43 9.07 -7.42
C GLY A 31 13.38 7.96 -7.37
N ILE A 32 13.84 6.75 -7.73
CA ILE A 32 13.12 5.49 -7.55
C ILE A 32 13.02 5.19 -6.05
N MET A 33 11.81 4.91 -5.57
CA MET A 33 11.59 4.39 -4.22
C MET A 33 11.61 2.87 -4.25
N THR A 34 12.38 2.26 -3.35
CA THR A 34 12.46 0.80 -3.24
C THR A 34 11.12 0.22 -2.78
N THR A 35 10.80 -0.98 -3.23
CA THR A 35 9.64 -1.74 -2.75
C THR A 35 10.10 -3.10 -2.18
N PRO A 36 9.31 -3.76 -1.32
CA PRO A 36 9.69 -5.02 -0.69
C PRO A 36 9.97 -6.17 -1.67
N ASP A 37 9.12 -6.38 -2.67
CA ASP A 37 9.24 -7.54 -3.57
C ASP A 37 10.30 -7.32 -4.67
N PHE A 38 10.39 -6.09 -5.19
CA PHE A 38 11.16 -5.80 -6.40
C PHE A 38 12.40 -4.95 -6.17
N GLY A 39 12.54 -4.32 -5.00
CA GLY A 39 13.66 -3.42 -4.72
C GLY A 39 13.68 -2.22 -5.68
N THR A 40 14.85 -1.91 -6.22
CA THR A 40 15.04 -0.83 -7.23
C THR A 40 15.57 -1.34 -8.57
N THR A 41 15.82 -2.64 -8.70
CA THR A 41 16.32 -3.23 -9.95
C THR A 41 15.24 -3.15 -11.04
N ASP A 42 15.62 -2.71 -12.24
CA ASP A 42 14.73 -2.53 -13.39
C ASP A 42 13.54 -1.58 -13.17
N ALA A 43 13.59 -0.78 -12.10
CA ALA A 43 12.62 0.26 -11.84
C ALA A 43 12.78 1.40 -12.87
N VAL A 44 11.65 1.84 -13.42
CA VAL A 44 11.60 2.89 -14.45
C VAL A 44 11.24 4.24 -13.82
N PHE A 45 10.21 4.28 -12.98
CA PHE A 45 9.82 5.49 -12.25
C PHE A 45 8.98 5.15 -11.02
N THR A 46 8.82 6.15 -10.15
CA THR A 46 7.94 6.12 -8.98
C THR A 46 6.98 7.31 -9.02
N ALA A 47 5.74 7.11 -8.60
CA ALA A 47 4.83 8.17 -8.15
C ALA A 47 4.60 8.01 -6.64
N CYS A 48 4.54 9.11 -5.90
CA CYS A 48 4.37 9.03 -4.43
C CYS A 48 3.63 10.23 -3.84
N ALA A 49 3.03 10.05 -2.68
CA ALA A 49 2.49 11.13 -1.88
C ALA A 49 2.96 10.98 -0.43
N GLN A 50 3.09 12.10 0.26
CA GLN A 50 3.36 12.15 1.68
C GLN A 50 2.44 13.18 2.31
N ILE A 51 1.76 12.78 3.39
CA ILE A 51 0.82 13.65 4.09
C ILE A 51 0.78 13.33 5.58
N THR A 52 0.61 14.37 6.39
CA THR A 52 0.39 14.23 7.84
C THR A 52 -1.09 14.10 8.13
N ILE A 53 -1.48 13.06 8.86
CA ILE A 53 -2.86 12.76 9.26
C ILE A 53 -2.97 12.84 10.79
N ASN A 54 -3.90 13.65 11.29
CA ASN A 54 -4.17 13.83 12.71
C ASN A 54 -5.00 12.67 13.28
N SER A 55 -4.40 11.49 13.26
CA SER A 55 -4.94 10.25 13.82
C SER A 55 -3.79 9.26 14.05
N SER A 56 -4.05 8.20 14.83
CA SER A 56 -3.04 7.16 15.08
C SER A 56 -2.76 6.32 13.85
N SER A 57 -1.54 5.74 13.77
CA SER A 57 -1.17 4.88 12.64
C SER A 57 -2.10 3.69 12.51
N SER A 58 -2.63 3.16 13.61
CA SER A 58 -3.61 2.07 13.59
C SER A 58 -4.93 2.45 12.92
N ALA A 59 -5.45 3.66 13.19
CA ALA A 59 -6.70 4.12 12.60
C ALA A 59 -6.52 4.41 11.10
N VAL A 60 -5.37 4.97 10.72
CA VAL A 60 -5.03 5.16 9.30
C VAL A 60 -4.90 3.80 8.59
N TYR A 61 -4.25 2.83 9.23
CA TYR A 61 -4.07 1.47 8.70
C TYR A 61 -5.40 0.75 8.47
N ASP A 62 -6.31 0.83 9.44
CA ASP A 62 -7.63 0.22 9.34
C ASP A 62 -8.43 0.80 8.17
N VAL A 63 -8.43 2.13 7.98
CA VAL A 63 -9.12 2.78 6.85
C VAL A 63 -8.44 2.46 5.52
N LEU A 64 -7.11 2.44 5.48
CA LEU A 64 -6.33 2.10 4.30
C LEU A 64 -6.68 0.69 3.78
N LEU A 65 -6.94 -0.27 4.67
CA LEU A 65 -7.26 -1.64 4.28
C LEU A 65 -8.76 -1.90 4.14
N ASP A 66 -9.62 -0.91 4.41
CA ASP A 66 -11.07 -1.05 4.28
C ASP A 66 -11.53 -0.87 2.83
N PHE A 67 -11.02 -1.74 1.95
CA PHE A 67 -11.33 -1.74 0.51
C PHE A 67 -12.82 -1.72 0.17
N PRO A 68 -13.73 -2.40 0.89
CA PRO A 68 -15.18 -2.27 0.65
C PRO A 68 -15.69 -0.83 0.76
N GLU A 69 -15.07 0.00 1.59
CA GLU A 69 -15.45 1.39 1.84
C GLU A 69 -14.69 2.40 0.97
N TYR A 70 -13.74 1.98 0.13
CA TYR A 70 -13.02 2.87 -0.79
C TYR A 70 -13.94 3.79 -1.60
N PRO A 71 -15.06 3.31 -2.19
CA PRO A 71 -15.98 4.16 -2.96
C PRO A 71 -16.60 5.32 -2.17
N ALA A 72 -16.61 5.22 -0.83
CA ALA A 72 -17.18 6.25 0.02
C ALA A 72 -16.24 7.45 0.24
N TRP A 73 -14.94 7.31 -0.03
CA TRP A 73 -13.95 8.36 0.26
C TRP A 73 -12.92 8.59 -0.84
N ASN A 74 -12.57 7.59 -1.63
CA ASN A 74 -11.51 7.67 -2.63
C ASN A 74 -12.08 8.19 -3.96
N THR A 75 -11.65 9.38 -4.37
CA THR A 75 -12.15 10.01 -5.61
C THR A 75 -11.56 9.40 -6.88
N PHE A 76 -10.42 8.71 -6.77
CA PHE A 76 -9.76 8.05 -7.90
C PHE A 76 -10.25 6.61 -8.09
N VAL A 77 -10.27 5.81 -7.02
CA VAL A 77 -10.74 4.41 -7.01
C VAL A 77 -12.20 4.38 -6.56
N TYR A 78 -13.12 4.30 -7.52
CA TYR A 78 -14.56 4.38 -7.25
C TYR A 78 -15.23 3.02 -7.00
N SER A 79 -14.53 1.90 -7.23
CA SER A 79 -15.01 0.55 -6.93
C SER A 79 -13.84 -0.42 -6.76
N VAL A 80 -14.05 -1.44 -5.92
CA VAL A 80 -13.10 -2.55 -5.73
C VAL A 80 -13.85 -3.87 -5.81
N ASP A 81 -13.46 -4.73 -6.74
CA ASP A 81 -13.95 -6.12 -6.74
C ASP A 81 -13.14 -6.93 -5.73
N LEU A 82 -13.84 -7.58 -4.80
CA LEU A 82 -13.27 -8.31 -3.68
C LEU A 82 -13.81 -9.75 -3.61
N PRO A 83 -13.07 -10.69 -3.03
CA PRO A 83 -13.61 -11.99 -2.65
C PRO A 83 -14.84 -11.84 -1.73
N SER A 84 -15.83 -12.72 -1.89
CA SER A 84 -17.12 -12.61 -1.17
C SER A 84 -17.01 -12.73 0.36
N ASN A 85 -15.88 -13.19 0.88
CA ASN A 85 -15.59 -13.29 2.31
C ASN A 85 -14.93 -12.03 2.89
N VAL A 86 -14.75 -10.97 2.10
CA VAL A 86 -14.12 -9.72 2.53
C VAL A 86 -15.20 -8.65 2.68
N SER A 87 -15.44 -8.23 3.92
CA SER A 87 -16.47 -7.25 4.26
C SER A 87 -15.94 -6.06 5.06
N SER A 88 -14.70 -6.13 5.52
CA SER A 88 -14.01 -5.07 6.26
C SER A 88 -12.50 -5.24 6.18
N ALA A 89 -11.74 -4.25 6.66
CA ALA A 89 -10.28 -4.34 6.83
C ALA A 89 -9.80 -5.61 7.57
N LYS A 90 -10.61 -6.17 8.49
CA LYS A 90 -10.24 -7.38 9.27
C LYS A 90 -10.25 -8.66 8.45
N ASP A 91 -10.92 -8.65 7.31
CA ASP A 91 -11.04 -9.81 6.44
C ASP A 91 -9.93 -9.85 5.37
N VAL A 92 -9.08 -8.81 5.29
CA VAL A 92 -7.97 -8.70 4.33
C VAL A 92 -6.85 -9.67 4.71
N TYR A 93 -6.26 -10.31 3.70
CA TYR A 93 -5.20 -11.31 3.88
C TYR A 93 -4.12 -11.21 2.80
N VAL A 94 -2.89 -11.65 3.12
CA VAL A 94 -1.80 -11.74 2.15
C VAL A 94 -2.16 -12.72 1.04
N GLY A 95 -1.97 -12.30 -0.21
CA GLY A 95 -2.37 -13.04 -1.40
C GLY A 95 -3.81 -12.82 -1.82
N MET A 96 -4.59 -11.97 -1.13
CA MET A 96 -5.94 -11.59 -1.56
C MET A 96 -5.91 -10.92 -2.93
N PRO A 97 -6.61 -11.45 -3.95
CA PRO A 97 -6.78 -10.76 -5.21
C PRO A 97 -7.83 -9.65 -5.06
N MET A 98 -7.62 -8.53 -5.74
CA MET A 98 -8.60 -7.46 -5.84
C MET A 98 -8.52 -6.81 -7.23
N THR A 99 -9.58 -6.14 -7.65
CA THR A 99 -9.55 -5.35 -8.89
C THR A 99 -10.02 -3.95 -8.60
N PHE A 100 -9.14 -2.98 -8.77
CA PHE A 100 -9.47 -1.56 -8.65
C PHE A 100 -10.11 -1.08 -9.95
N HIS A 101 -11.21 -0.35 -9.80
CA HIS A 101 -11.83 0.42 -10.88
C HIS A 101 -11.58 1.89 -10.61
N SER A 102 -10.88 2.56 -11.51
CA SER A 102 -10.49 3.95 -11.35
C SER A 102 -11.01 4.84 -12.47
N SER A 103 -11.14 6.14 -12.18
CA SER A 103 -11.50 7.17 -13.17
C SER A 103 -10.46 7.32 -14.29
N GLY A 104 -9.31 6.66 -14.13
CA GLY A 104 -8.19 6.58 -15.06
C GLY A 104 -7.40 7.89 -15.17
N LEU A 105 -6.25 7.81 -15.82
CA LEU A 105 -5.29 8.92 -15.88
C LEU A 105 -5.59 9.92 -17.01
N LEU A 106 -6.47 9.55 -17.94
CA LEU A 106 -6.89 10.39 -19.06
C LEU A 106 -8.35 10.80 -18.86
N PRO A 107 -8.71 12.05 -19.20
CA PRO A 107 -10.08 12.52 -19.00
C PRO A 107 -11.10 11.59 -19.68
N VAL A 108 -12.10 11.17 -18.91
CA VAL A 108 -13.25 10.36 -19.39
C VAL A 108 -12.87 8.92 -19.79
N ILE A 109 -11.66 8.45 -19.47
CA ILE A 109 -11.23 7.07 -19.74
C ILE A 109 -10.99 6.36 -18.41
N ASN A 110 -11.98 5.58 -17.96
CA ASN A 110 -11.82 4.73 -16.79
C ASN A 110 -10.78 3.62 -17.05
N SER A 111 -10.14 3.16 -15.98
CA SER A 111 -9.21 2.03 -16.02
C SER A 111 -9.58 0.99 -14.97
N THR A 112 -9.11 -0.23 -15.20
CA THR A 112 -9.10 -1.29 -14.18
C THR A 112 -7.67 -1.72 -13.92
N SER A 113 -7.39 -2.19 -12.71
CA SER A 113 -6.11 -2.80 -12.36
C SER A 113 -6.33 -4.03 -11.50
N GLY A 114 -5.81 -5.18 -11.93
CA GLY A 114 -5.74 -6.37 -11.09
C GLY A 114 -4.61 -6.21 -10.08
N GLU A 115 -4.89 -6.44 -8.80
CA GLU A 115 -3.94 -6.25 -7.71
C GLU A 115 -3.94 -7.47 -6.77
N ARG A 116 -2.84 -7.64 -6.06
CA ARG A 116 -2.71 -8.66 -5.01
C ARG A 116 -1.99 -8.11 -3.79
N ILE A 117 -2.58 -8.29 -2.61
CA ILE A 117 -1.94 -7.96 -1.33
C ILE A 117 -0.66 -8.79 -1.15
N THR A 118 0.46 -8.14 -0.88
CA THR A 118 1.76 -8.79 -0.67
C THR A 118 2.21 -8.69 0.79
N TYR A 119 1.93 -7.57 1.47
CA TYR A 119 2.33 -7.34 2.86
C TYR A 119 1.20 -6.73 3.69
N LEU A 120 1.04 -7.26 4.91
CA LEU A 120 0.17 -6.73 5.97
C LEU A 120 0.95 -6.74 7.28
N GLU A 121 1.65 -5.64 7.56
CA GLU A 121 2.59 -5.54 8.67
C GLU A 121 2.15 -4.44 9.67
N PRO A 122 1.05 -4.64 10.41
CA PRO A 122 0.51 -3.65 11.35
C PRO A 122 1.40 -3.45 12.58
N ASP A 123 2.21 -4.45 12.94
CA ASP A 123 3.09 -4.45 14.12
C ASP A 123 4.54 -4.08 13.78
N ALA A 124 4.85 -3.84 12.50
CA ALA A 124 6.16 -3.33 12.11
C ALA A 124 6.37 -1.90 12.62
N VAL A 125 7.63 -1.47 12.70
CA VAL A 125 7.98 -0.13 13.15
C VAL A 125 8.79 0.58 12.05
N PRO A 126 8.16 1.43 11.23
CA PRO A 126 6.73 1.78 11.20
C PRO A 126 5.81 0.70 10.58
N PRO A 127 4.50 0.70 10.89
CA PRO A 127 3.52 -0.16 10.20
C PRO A 127 3.46 0.11 8.71
N PHE A 128 3.22 -0.94 7.91
CA PHE A 128 3.05 -0.78 6.47
C PHE A 128 2.16 -1.86 5.85
N ALA A 129 1.63 -1.53 4.67
CA ALA A 129 0.96 -2.46 3.79
C ALA A 129 1.49 -2.30 2.36
N ALA A 130 1.43 -3.38 1.59
CA ALA A 130 1.79 -3.33 0.18
C ALA A 130 0.93 -4.29 -0.65
N TRP A 131 0.73 -3.92 -1.91
CA TRP A 131 0.12 -4.76 -2.92
C TRP A 131 0.80 -4.51 -4.26
N ARG A 132 0.68 -5.47 -5.16
CA ARG A 132 1.29 -5.38 -6.48
C ARG A 132 0.31 -5.71 -7.59
N TYR A 133 0.63 -5.16 -8.75
CA TYR A 133 -0.05 -5.43 -10.00
C TYR A 133 -0.06 -6.93 -10.32
N ASP A 134 -1.22 -7.46 -10.67
CA ASP A 134 -1.47 -8.87 -10.93
C ASP A 134 -2.49 -9.10 -12.06
N GLU A 135 -2.06 -8.81 -13.30
CA GLU A 135 -2.81 -9.14 -14.53
C GLU A 135 -2.32 -10.43 -15.21
N GLY A 136 -1.77 -11.35 -14.42
CA GLY A 136 -1.33 -12.66 -14.88
C GLY A 136 0.06 -12.66 -15.55
N ALA A 137 0.61 -13.87 -15.67
CA ALA A 137 2.04 -14.07 -15.94
C ALA A 137 2.55 -13.45 -17.25
N LEU A 138 1.72 -13.35 -18.30
CA LEU A 138 2.14 -12.77 -19.58
C LEU A 138 2.28 -11.25 -19.51
N VAL A 139 1.36 -10.55 -18.83
CA VAL A 139 1.40 -9.08 -18.69
C VAL A 139 2.44 -8.67 -17.65
N ALA A 140 2.55 -9.42 -16.54
CA ALA A 140 3.55 -9.21 -15.50
C ALA A 140 5.02 -9.32 -16.00
N THR A 141 5.28 -10.03 -17.11
CA THR A 141 6.63 -10.04 -17.71
C THR A 141 6.99 -8.73 -18.43
N LEU A 142 6.01 -7.89 -18.75
CA LEU A 142 6.23 -6.63 -19.48
C LEU A 142 6.19 -5.41 -18.55
N MET A 143 5.32 -5.44 -17.54
CA MET A 143 5.20 -4.40 -16.53
C MET A 143 4.88 -5.03 -15.17
N ASN A 144 5.61 -4.61 -14.13
CA ASN A 144 5.19 -4.80 -12.75
C ASN A 144 5.03 -3.43 -12.11
N ALA A 145 4.18 -3.35 -11.09
CA ALA A 145 4.11 -2.23 -10.18
C ALA A 145 3.88 -2.77 -8.78
N GLU A 146 4.48 -2.13 -7.78
CA GLU A 146 4.19 -2.43 -6.37
C GLU A 146 3.92 -1.12 -5.63
N HIS A 147 2.73 -1.06 -5.04
CA HIS A 147 2.26 0.02 -4.20
C HIS A 147 2.60 -0.30 -2.75
N VAL A 148 3.18 0.67 -2.05
CA VAL A 148 3.55 0.56 -0.64
C VAL A 148 3.02 1.78 0.10
N THR A 149 2.47 1.57 1.28
CA THR A 149 2.09 2.65 2.20
C THR A 149 2.69 2.39 3.58
N VAL A 150 3.48 3.35 4.07
CA VAL A 150 4.16 3.34 5.37
C VAL A 150 3.56 4.41 6.28
N LEU A 151 3.33 4.07 7.55
CA LEU A 151 2.64 4.90 8.53
C LEU A 151 3.51 5.19 9.75
N GLU A 152 4.30 6.26 9.70
CA GLU A 152 5.17 6.65 10.81
C GLU A 152 4.41 7.47 11.85
N ASP A 153 4.40 7.01 13.11
CA ASP A 153 3.93 7.83 14.23
C ASP A 153 4.96 8.93 14.52
N VAL A 154 4.54 10.19 14.40
CA VAL A 154 5.39 11.36 14.63
C VAL A 154 5.13 12.04 15.98
N GLY A 155 4.32 11.42 16.84
CA GLY A 155 3.93 11.93 18.14
C GLY A 155 2.58 12.66 18.12
N ASP A 156 2.08 12.98 19.32
CA ASP A 156 0.84 13.74 19.54
C ASP A 156 -0.41 13.16 18.86
N GLY A 157 -0.44 11.85 18.63
CA GLY A 157 -1.55 11.17 17.96
C GLY A 157 -1.63 11.47 16.46
N THR A 158 -0.50 11.83 15.84
CA THR A 158 -0.39 12.17 14.43
C THR A 158 0.49 11.16 13.69
N THR A 159 0.10 10.81 12.46
CA THR A 159 0.82 9.90 11.58
C THR A 159 1.30 10.60 10.33
N ASN A 160 2.58 10.43 9.99
CA ASN A 160 3.14 10.72 8.68
C ASN A 160 2.89 9.50 7.77
N CYS A 161 1.99 9.66 6.80
CA CYS A 161 1.65 8.65 5.81
C CYS A 161 2.46 8.89 4.53
N VAL A 162 3.23 7.89 4.11
CA VAL A 162 4.00 7.91 2.86
C VAL A 162 3.50 6.77 2.00
N SER A 163 2.96 7.10 0.83
CA SER A 163 2.41 6.12 -0.11
C SER A 163 3.07 6.29 -1.46
N TRP A 164 3.51 5.19 -2.08
CA TRP A 164 4.14 5.25 -3.40
C TRP A 164 3.88 3.99 -4.19
N GLU A 165 4.02 4.10 -5.50
CA GLU A 165 4.09 2.97 -6.40
C GLU A 165 5.27 3.12 -7.34
N THR A 166 6.07 2.07 -7.41
CA THR A 166 7.20 1.98 -8.33
C THR A 166 6.85 1.05 -9.47
N TYR A 167 7.14 1.49 -10.69
CA TYR A 167 6.85 0.79 -11.93
C TYR A 167 8.13 0.22 -12.52
N TYR A 168 8.06 -1.03 -12.98
CA TYR A 168 9.19 -1.84 -13.42
C TYR A 168 8.98 -2.37 -14.83
N GLY A 169 10.08 -2.65 -15.53
CA GLY A 169 10.07 -3.32 -16.82
C GLY A 169 9.79 -2.40 -18.02
N ALA A 170 9.99 -2.95 -19.23
CA ALA A 170 10.00 -2.14 -20.46
C ALA A 170 8.64 -1.47 -20.77
N ALA A 171 7.51 -2.10 -20.43
CA ALA A 171 6.21 -1.51 -20.69
C ALA A 171 5.86 -0.37 -19.70
N ALA A 172 6.55 -0.26 -18.55
CA ALA A 172 6.43 0.90 -17.67
C ALA A 172 6.85 2.22 -18.36
N LEU A 173 7.66 2.17 -19.43
CA LEU A 173 7.99 3.35 -20.23
C LEU A 173 6.77 3.97 -20.93
N LEU A 174 5.72 3.19 -21.20
CA LEU A 174 4.47 3.70 -21.74
C LEU A 174 3.72 4.48 -20.65
N THR A 175 3.63 3.91 -19.45
CA THR A 175 2.99 4.53 -18.28
C THR A 175 3.75 5.78 -17.80
N LEU A 176 5.07 5.83 -18.00
CA LEU A 176 5.90 7.00 -17.68
C LEU A 176 5.40 8.29 -18.35
N THR A 177 4.80 8.19 -19.54
CA THR A 177 4.21 9.36 -20.23
C THR A 177 3.04 9.98 -19.48
N LEU A 178 2.40 9.21 -18.58
CA LEU A 178 1.29 9.62 -17.71
C LEU A 178 1.75 9.90 -16.28
N LYS A 179 3.06 9.90 -15.98
CA LYS A 179 3.60 10.05 -14.62
C LYS A 179 3.04 11.28 -13.90
N ALA A 180 2.91 12.42 -14.58
CA ALA A 180 2.39 13.64 -13.96
C ALA A 180 0.94 13.46 -13.48
N ASN A 181 0.09 12.85 -14.30
CA ASN A 181 -1.30 12.56 -13.95
C ASN A 181 -1.37 11.55 -12.80
N LEU A 182 -0.57 10.47 -12.88
CA LEU A 182 -0.50 9.49 -11.80
C LEU A 182 -0.04 10.12 -10.48
N GLN A 183 0.96 11.00 -10.54
CA GLN A 183 1.47 11.74 -9.40
C GLN A 183 0.39 12.62 -8.76
N THR A 184 -0.49 13.24 -9.56
CA THR A 184 -1.67 13.94 -9.06
C THR A 184 -2.64 13.00 -8.36
N GLU A 185 -2.93 11.82 -8.92
CA GLU A 185 -3.85 10.87 -8.28
C GLU A 185 -3.32 10.28 -6.98
N PHE A 186 -2.00 10.08 -6.83
CA PHE A 186 -1.40 9.75 -5.53
C PHE A 186 -1.63 10.84 -4.49
N GLN A 187 -1.52 12.11 -4.88
CA GLN A 187 -1.78 13.26 -3.98
C GLN A 187 -3.26 13.38 -3.62
N ASN A 188 -4.16 13.11 -4.57
CA ASN A 188 -5.60 13.09 -4.34
C ASN A 188 -5.97 11.97 -3.36
N GLN A 189 -5.52 10.74 -3.60
CA GLN A 189 -5.79 9.61 -2.72
C GLN A 189 -5.27 9.83 -1.29
N ALA A 190 -4.08 10.41 -1.14
CA ALA A 190 -3.54 10.76 0.18
C ALA A 190 -4.40 11.83 0.88
N SER A 191 -4.84 12.85 0.14
CA SER A 191 -5.76 13.89 0.65
C SER A 191 -7.11 13.31 1.08
N ASP A 192 -7.66 12.41 0.26
CA ASP A 192 -8.95 11.76 0.52
C ASP A 192 -8.87 10.83 1.75
N LEU A 193 -7.79 10.04 1.86
CA LEU A 193 -7.54 9.19 3.03
C LEU A 193 -7.46 10.03 4.32
N LYS A 194 -6.71 11.15 4.28
CA LYS A 194 -6.65 12.09 5.40
C LYS A 194 -8.05 12.59 5.77
N GLY A 195 -8.82 13.06 4.79
CA GLY A 195 -10.18 13.55 5.00
C GLY A 195 -11.10 12.51 5.62
N ARG A 196 -11.02 11.25 5.15
CA ARG A 196 -11.78 10.13 5.72
C ARG A 196 -11.40 9.85 7.17
N VAL A 197 -10.11 9.67 7.44
CA VAL A 197 -9.64 9.29 8.78
C VAL A 197 -9.93 10.39 9.80
N GLU A 198 -9.64 11.65 9.47
CA GLU A 198 -9.87 12.78 10.38
C GLU A 198 -11.37 13.06 10.59
N GLY A 199 -12.20 12.77 9.58
CA GLY A 199 -13.66 12.87 9.70
C GLY A 199 -14.29 11.81 10.59
N LEU A 200 -13.64 10.66 10.81
CA LEU A 200 -14.10 9.62 11.75
C LEU A 200 -13.70 9.90 13.20
N ALA A 201 -12.69 10.75 13.42
CA ALA A 201 -12.21 11.13 14.74
C ALA A 201 -12.96 12.34 15.34
N ALA A 202 -13.81 13.00 14.55
CA ALA A 202 -14.65 14.14 14.94
C ALA A 202 -16.00 13.71 15.52
#